data_AF-A0A1G4PFL9-F1
#
_entry.id   AF-A0A1G4PFL9-F1
#
_cell.length_a   1.000
_cell.length_b   1.000
_cell.length_c   1.000
_cell.angle_alpha   90.00
_cell.angle_beta   90.00
_cell.angle_gamma   90.00
#
_symmetry.space_group_name_H-M   'P 1'
#
loop_
_entity.id
_entity.type
_entity.pdbx_description
1 polymer ?
#
loop_
_entity_poly.entity_id
_entity_poly.type
_entity_poly.pdbx_seq_one_letter_code
_entity_poly.pdbx_strand_id
1 'polypeptide(L)'
;MPHSSGGGSHGGGSHSGGGGHHSSSSHRSGGGSSSGSSVDFSNTRLSRRPYRNCATYCYYKNNRPVYVYSSHDAKGRSVKASDIAYKIVLFIMLAPAFLTFSWGMWFVGITKTEKIHYKDNQKIIIEDHAGVIDQSEKKELRRALKDFYDETGIIPAVVTLNNEEWQDRNDGKVKFTDVAYDEYVRRFKDEYHWLIVYSEPEDPDPEFNDWYWEGMQGDYTDPVLTVKKTDSFTEDLHKNFLDKKIGVGKAITMSFKKFTPVVMKSEIRWGVLVMSLLSSAGFVWFTIYVFDIHPIRKAILKKSFKCNKGKPVEETCDFCGGVYLIGYHLSCPYCGATIKAHSYTTDSEGRVQQVIS
;
A
#
# COMPACT_ATOMS: atom_id res chain seq x y z
N MET A 1 -16.52 -25.72 -7.22
CA MET A 1 -16.29 -26.70 -8.32
C MET A 1 -14.82 -26.71 -8.67
N PRO A 2 -14.22 -27.78 -9.20
CA PRO A 2 -12.80 -27.74 -9.53
C PRO A 2 -12.51 -26.77 -10.68
N HIS A 3 -11.31 -26.18 -10.66
CA HIS A 3 -10.82 -25.29 -11.71
C HIS A 3 -9.33 -25.49 -11.93
N SER A 4 -8.83 -25.07 -13.09
CA SER A 4 -7.41 -25.17 -13.42
C SER A 4 -6.59 -24.25 -12.51
N SER A 5 -5.49 -24.81 -11.99
CA SER A 5 -4.45 -24.11 -11.22
C SER A 5 -3.20 -23.82 -12.07
N GLY A 6 -3.20 -24.25 -13.34
CA GLY A 6 -2.09 -24.11 -14.28
C GLY A 6 -1.70 -25.45 -14.93
N GLY A 7 -0.93 -25.39 -16.01
CA GLY A 7 -0.52 -26.56 -16.77
C GLY A 7 0.54 -26.23 -17.83
N GLY A 8 0.80 -27.17 -18.72
CA GLY A 8 1.69 -26.97 -19.88
C GLY A 8 1.92 -28.23 -20.68
N SER A 9 2.71 -28.11 -21.74
CA SER A 9 3.10 -29.23 -22.61
C SER A 9 4.55 -29.09 -23.09
N HIS A 10 5.13 -30.16 -23.62
CA HIS A 10 6.53 -30.16 -24.07
C HIS A 10 6.80 -29.18 -25.23
N GLY A 11 5.87 -29.10 -26.19
CA GLY A 11 5.94 -28.17 -27.32
C GLY A 11 5.39 -26.76 -27.02
N GLY A 12 4.82 -26.55 -25.83
CA GLY A 12 4.18 -25.31 -25.41
C GLY A 12 4.86 -24.67 -24.20
N GLY A 13 4.46 -23.44 -23.88
CA GLY A 13 4.81 -22.83 -22.58
C GLY A 13 3.90 -23.35 -21.46
N SER A 14 4.25 -23.05 -20.22
CA SER A 14 3.29 -23.20 -19.12
C SER A 14 2.23 -22.10 -19.15
N HIS A 15 1.01 -22.44 -18.74
CA HIS A 15 -0.09 -21.49 -18.51
C HIS A 15 -0.51 -21.48 -17.05
N SER A 16 -0.98 -20.32 -16.59
CA SER A 16 -1.50 -20.13 -15.24
C SER A 16 -2.99 -20.43 -15.15
N GLY A 17 -3.44 -20.82 -13.96
CA GLY A 17 -4.86 -21.01 -13.63
C GLY A 17 -5.61 -19.67 -13.66
N GLY A 18 -6.18 -19.35 -14.81
CA GLY A 18 -6.83 -18.06 -15.06
C GLY A 18 -8.34 -18.19 -15.24
N GLY A 19 -9.09 -18.11 -14.13
CA GLY A 19 -10.47 -17.63 -14.16
C GLY A 19 -10.48 -16.16 -14.58
N GLY A 20 -11.02 -15.89 -15.77
CA GLY A 20 -11.01 -14.56 -16.37
C GLY A 20 -11.73 -13.51 -15.53
N HIS A 21 -11.01 -12.46 -15.15
CA HIS A 21 -11.59 -11.13 -14.93
C HIS A 21 -11.00 -10.17 -15.95
N HIS A 22 -11.61 -10.18 -17.13
CA HIS A 22 -11.55 -9.05 -18.04
C HIS A 22 -12.57 -8.00 -17.60
N SER A 23 -12.08 -6.82 -17.23
CA SER A 23 -12.79 -5.59 -17.56
C SER A 23 -11.77 -4.52 -17.92
N SER A 24 -12.01 -3.97 -19.10
CA SER A 24 -11.22 -3.07 -19.90
C SER A 24 -11.24 -1.61 -19.43
N SER A 25 -10.37 -0.84 -20.10
CA SER A 25 -10.50 0.57 -20.47
C SER A 25 -10.37 1.65 -19.40
N SER A 26 -9.20 2.28 -19.46
CA SER A 26 -8.95 3.74 -19.47
C SER A 26 -10.15 4.67 -19.36
N HIS A 27 -10.05 5.72 -18.53
CA HIS A 27 -10.22 7.11 -18.97
C HIS A 27 -9.43 8.08 -18.06
N ARG A 28 -8.84 9.08 -18.73
CA ARG A 28 -8.23 10.27 -18.16
C ARG A 28 -9.30 11.14 -17.49
N SER A 29 -8.93 11.78 -16.38
CA SER A 29 -9.51 13.07 -16.01
C SER A 29 -8.45 13.89 -15.29
N GLY A 30 -7.82 14.78 -16.06
CA GLY A 30 -7.27 16.02 -15.52
C GLY A 30 -8.43 16.98 -15.27
N GLY A 31 -8.56 17.43 -14.03
CA GLY A 31 -9.27 18.64 -13.63
C GLY A 31 -8.31 19.38 -12.71
N GLY A 32 -7.83 20.57 -13.03
CA GLY A 32 -8.67 21.70 -13.41
C GLY A 32 -8.98 22.45 -12.13
N SER A 33 -8.02 23.27 -11.71
CA SER A 33 -8.12 24.22 -10.62
C SER A 33 -9.40 25.05 -10.79
N SER A 34 -10.35 24.91 -9.87
CA SER A 34 -11.46 25.85 -9.73
C SER A 34 -11.37 26.49 -8.36
N SER A 35 -10.88 27.73 -8.39
CA SER A 35 -11.15 28.76 -7.41
C SER A 35 -12.66 29.02 -7.36
N GLY A 36 -13.29 28.83 -6.20
CA GLY A 36 -14.66 29.30 -6.02
C GLY A 36 -15.38 28.69 -4.84
N SER A 37 -15.27 29.38 -3.69
CA SER A 37 -16.26 29.54 -2.61
C SER A 37 -15.58 29.51 -1.25
N SER A 38 -14.85 30.57 -0.94
CA SER A 38 -14.48 30.88 0.44
C SER A 38 -15.75 31.21 1.21
N VAL A 39 -16.30 30.19 1.86
CA VAL A 39 -17.03 30.40 3.11
C VAL A 39 -16.02 31.09 4.03
N ASP A 40 -16.31 32.32 4.43
CA ASP A 40 -15.45 33.19 5.25
C ASP A 40 -15.23 32.58 6.64
N PHE A 41 -14.39 31.54 6.72
CA PHE A 41 -13.72 31.15 7.94
C PHE A 41 -12.53 32.09 8.09
N SER A 42 -12.66 33.01 9.05
CA SER A 42 -11.70 34.03 9.45
C SER A 42 -10.31 33.46 9.78
N ASN A 43 -9.57 33.10 8.74
CA ASN A 43 -8.19 32.67 8.80
C ASN A 43 -7.33 33.93 8.96
N THR A 44 -6.49 33.99 9.99
CA THR A 44 -5.59 35.13 10.21
C THR A 44 -4.61 35.21 9.04
N ARG A 45 -4.86 36.11 8.07
CA ARG A 45 -4.07 36.22 6.84
C ARG A 45 -2.72 36.84 7.18
N LEU A 46 -1.65 36.04 7.15
CA LEU A 46 -0.28 36.54 7.27
C LEU A 46 0.27 36.86 5.87
N SER A 47 0.64 38.12 5.64
CA SER A 47 1.20 38.61 4.39
C SER A 47 2.56 39.26 4.62
N ARG A 48 3.47 39.14 3.66
CA ARG A 48 4.70 39.94 3.61
C ARG A 48 4.48 41.33 3.00
N ARG A 49 3.31 41.56 2.40
CA ARG A 49 2.91 42.84 1.81
C ARG A 49 1.76 43.46 2.60
N PRO A 50 1.74 44.79 2.78
CA PRO A 50 0.64 45.47 3.45
C PRO A 50 -0.66 45.30 2.66
N TYR A 51 -1.79 45.27 3.37
CA TYR A 51 -3.12 45.21 2.78
C TYR A 51 -4.14 45.94 3.66
N ARG A 52 -5.33 46.21 3.13
CA ARG A 52 -6.35 47.04 3.81
C ARG A 52 -6.71 46.46 5.18
N ASN A 53 -6.72 47.31 6.21
CA ASN A 53 -7.06 46.97 7.59
C ASN A 53 -6.12 45.94 8.28
N CYS A 54 -4.87 45.80 7.84
CA CYS A 54 -3.92 44.92 8.51
C CYS A 54 -3.24 45.56 9.74
N ALA A 55 -2.95 44.76 10.75
CA ALA A 55 -1.99 45.06 11.82
C ALA A 55 -0.58 44.63 11.39
N THR A 56 0.41 45.48 11.65
CA THR A 56 1.83 45.22 11.34
C THR A 56 2.51 44.57 12.54
N TYR A 57 3.29 43.52 12.30
CA TYR A 57 4.13 42.84 13.29
C TYR A 57 5.58 42.83 12.79
N CYS A 58 6.55 43.08 13.67
CA CYS A 58 7.98 43.04 13.37
C CYS A 58 8.66 41.96 14.20
N TYR A 59 9.58 41.23 13.59
CA TYR A 59 10.58 40.43 14.31
C TYR A 59 11.96 40.64 13.69
N TYR A 60 13.01 40.43 14.47
CA TYR A 60 14.37 40.59 13.97
C TYR A 60 14.93 39.28 13.41
N LYS A 61 15.56 39.36 12.24
CA LYS A 61 16.30 38.25 11.64
C LYS A 61 17.48 38.80 10.86
N ASN A 62 18.68 38.26 11.09
CA ASN A 62 19.91 38.63 10.40
C ASN A 62 20.19 40.15 10.44
N ASN A 63 20.20 40.73 11.64
CA ASN A 63 20.48 42.16 11.88
C ASN A 63 19.54 43.16 11.20
N ARG A 64 18.34 42.71 10.78
CA ARG A 64 17.32 43.57 10.17
C ARG A 64 15.92 43.28 10.71
N PRO A 65 15.04 44.29 10.78
CA PRO A 65 13.63 44.10 11.06
C PRO A 65 12.95 43.41 9.87
N VAL A 66 12.08 42.45 10.15
CA VAL A 66 11.24 41.77 9.16
C VAL A 66 9.77 42.00 9.51
N TYR A 67 9.05 42.63 8.60
CA TYR A 67 7.63 42.96 8.76
C TYR A 67 6.71 41.87 8.23
N VAL A 68 5.64 41.62 8.99
CA VAL A 68 4.56 40.71 8.63
C VAL A 68 3.24 41.38 8.97
N TYR A 69 2.27 41.31 8.06
CA TYR A 69 0.98 41.97 8.17
C TYR A 69 -0.13 40.93 8.42
N SER A 70 -0.99 41.17 9.40
CA SER A 70 -2.04 40.25 9.87
C SER A 70 -3.41 40.94 9.92
N SER A 71 -4.49 40.21 9.63
CA SER A 71 -5.84 40.77 9.46
C SER A 71 -6.53 41.03 10.80
N HIS A 72 -6.10 40.33 11.85
CA HIS A 72 -6.57 40.47 13.23
C HIS A 72 -5.38 40.49 14.20
N ASP A 73 -5.64 40.87 15.46
CA ASP A 73 -4.61 40.86 16.50
C ASP A 73 -4.11 39.42 16.73
N ALA A 74 -2.99 39.09 16.09
CA ALA A 74 -2.47 37.74 16.01
C ALA A 74 -1.99 37.18 17.36
N LYS A 75 -1.83 38.06 18.36
CA LYS A 75 -1.47 37.71 19.74
C LYS A 75 -2.66 37.66 20.71
N GLY A 76 -3.83 38.14 20.29
CA GLY A 76 -4.97 38.41 21.17
C GLY A 76 -6.29 37.83 20.68
N ARG A 77 -6.26 36.71 19.96
CA ARG A 77 -7.51 36.02 19.60
C ARG A 77 -8.04 35.31 20.84
N SER A 78 -8.99 35.93 21.55
CA SER A 78 -9.89 35.18 22.44
C SER A 78 -10.66 34.22 21.54
N VAL A 79 -10.21 32.97 21.50
CA VAL A 79 -10.91 31.95 20.73
C VAL A 79 -12.28 31.80 21.38
N LYS A 80 -13.35 32.10 20.63
CA LYS A 80 -14.71 31.92 21.15
C LYS A 80 -14.86 30.44 21.49
N ALA A 81 -15.43 30.12 22.65
CA ALA A 81 -15.65 28.73 23.04
C ALA A 81 -16.43 27.95 21.97
N SER A 82 -17.34 28.63 21.25
CA SER A 82 -18.07 28.08 20.09
C SER A 82 -17.17 27.66 18.94
N ASP A 83 -16.09 28.41 18.67
CA ASP A 83 -15.15 28.12 17.58
C ASP A 83 -14.29 26.88 17.88
N ILE A 84 -13.96 26.66 19.16
CA ILE A 84 -13.28 25.45 19.61
C ILE A 84 -14.25 24.27 19.61
N ALA A 85 -15.48 24.48 20.10
CA ALA A 85 -16.49 23.45 20.21
C ALA A 85 -16.83 22.82 18.85
N TYR A 86 -17.08 23.61 17.79
CA TYR A 86 -17.41 23.02 16.48
C TYR A 86 -16.24 22.22 15.89
N LYS A 87 -14.99 22.66 16.09
CA LYS A 87 -13.79 21.95 15.62
C LYS A 87 -13.60 20.63 16.34
N ILE A 88 -13.83 20.62 17.66
CA ILE A 88 -13.81 19.40 18.47
C ILE A 88 -14.91 18.45 18.02
N VAL A 89 -16.15 18.93 17.82
CA VAL A 89 -17.27 18.10 17.34
C VAL A 89 -16.96 17.52 15.96
N LEU A 90 -16.48 18.32 15.01
CA LEU A 90 -16.07 17.87 13.68
C LEU A 90 -14.95 16.81 13.76
N PHE A 91 -13.97 17.03 14.62
CA PHE A 91 -12.87 16.09 14.83
C PHE A 91 -13.36 14.78 15.43
N ILE A 92 -14.18 14.81 16.49
CA ILE A 92 -14.75 13.61 17.12
C ILE A 92 -15.66 12.85 16.14
N MET A 93 -16.37 13.54 15.26
CA MET A 93 -17.22 12.89 14.26
C MET A 93 -16.42 12.19 13.16
N LEU A 94 -15.35 12.82 12.64
CA LEU A 94 -14.61 12.30 11.49
C LEU A 94 -13.40 11.45 11.86
N ALA A 95 -12.71 11.73 12.97
CA ALA A 95 -11.50 11.03 13.36
C ALA A 95 -11.70 9.51 13.57
N PRO A 96 -12.78 9.03 14.22
CA PRO A 96 -13.03 7.60 14.33
C PRO A 96 -13.13 6.91 12.98
N ALA A 97 -13.78 7.54 11.99
CA ALA A 97 -13.90 6.97 10.64
C ALA A 97 -12.53 6.85 9.94
N PHE A 98 -11.67 7.87 10.06
CA PHE A 98 -10.30 7.80 9.52
C PHE A 98 -9.45 6.75 10.23
N LEU A 99 -9.55 6.65 11.55
CA LEU A 99 -8.78 5.71 12.36
C LEU A 99 -9.22 4.27 12.11
N THR A 100 -10.52 3.99 12.09
CA THR A 100 -11.03 2.63 11.82
C THR A 100 -10.72 2.19 10.40
N PHE A 101 -10.89 3.08 9.41
CA PHE A 101 -10.54 2.79 8.02
C PHE A 101 -9.03 2.51 7.85
N SER A 102 -8.17 3.38 8.37
CA SER A 102 -6.71 3.21 8.25
C SER A 102 -6.23 1.96 9.00
N TRP A 103 -6.73 1.73 10.22
CA TRP A 103 -6.35 0.54 10.99
C TRP A 103 -6.85 -0.76 10.34
N GLY A 104 -8.08 -0.79 9.85
CA GLY A 104 -8.62 -1.95 9.12
C GLY A 104 -7.77 -2.32 7.91
N MET A 105 -7.30 -1.33 7.16
CA MET A 105 -6.43 -1.54 5.99
C MET A 105 -5.08 -2.18 6.34
N TRP A 106 -4.52 -1.90 7.53
CA TRP A 106 -3.30 -2.58 7.97
C TRP A 106 -3.51 -4.09 8.19
N PHE A 107 -4.63 -4.47 8.81
CA PHE A 107 -4.97 -5.89 9.01
C PHE A 107 -5.30 -6.61 7.70
N VAL A 108 -6.01 -5.95 6.79
CA VAL A 108 -6.32 -6.52 5.46
C VAL A 108 -5.09 -6.57 4.55
N GLY A 109 -4.10 -5.72 4.80
CA GLY A 109 -2.84 -5.68 4.05
C GLY A 109 -1.93 -6.88 4.27
N ILE A 110 -2.13 -7.63 5.36
CA ILE A 110 -1.37 -8.82 5.71
C ILE A 110 -2.35 -10.00 5.78
N THR A 111 -2.36 -10.83 4.75
CA THR A 111 -3.20 -12.05 4.75
C THR A 111 -2.39 -13.20 5.32
N LYS A 112 -2.87 -13.74 6.44
CA LYS A 112 -2.33 -14.96 7.03
C LYS A 112 -3.00 -16.16 6.35
N THR A 113 -2.19 -16.99 5.69
CA THR A 113 -2.67 -18.27 5.17
C THR A 113 -2.92 -19.20 6.36
N GLU A 114 -4.13 -19.74 6.46
CA GLU A 114 -4.49 -20.69 7.52
C GLU A 114 -4.61 -22.09 6.95
N LYS A 115 -4.21 -23.07 7.77
CA LYS A 115 -4.30 -24.48 7.41
C LYS A 115 -5.77 -24.87 7.27
N ILE A 116 -6.09 -25.60 6.21
CA ILE A 116 -7.44 -26.10 5.97
C ILE A 116 -7.71 -27.28 6.91
N HIS A 117 -8.84 -27.24 7.60
CA HIS A 117 -9.28 -28.30 8.49
C HIS A 117 -10.37 -29.13 7.82
N TYR A 118 -9.98 -30.26 7.24
CA TYR A 118 -10.90 -31.27 6.75
C TYR A 118 -11.05 -32.41 7.75
N LYS A 119 -12.28 -32.92 7.94
CA LYS A 119 -12.61 -33.84 9.04
C LYS A 119 -12.55 -35.33 8.67
N ASP A 120 -12.53 -35.66 7.39
CA ASP A 120 -12.58 -37.05 6.94
C ASP A 120 -11.19 -37.62 6.61
N ASN A 121 -10.99 -38.89 6.95
CA ASN A 121 -9.77 -39.65 6.68
C ASN A 121 -9.67 -40.02 5.19
N GLN A 122 -9.39 -39.05 4.34
CA GLN A 122 -9.10 -39.31 2.92
C GLN A 122 -7.60 -39.52 2.68
N LYS A 123 -7.30 -40.29 1.63
CA LYS A 123 -5.97 -40.85 1.35
C LYS A 123 -5.39 -40.19 0.11
N ILE A 124 -4.13 -39.74 0.21
CA ILE A 124 -3.34 -39.29 -0.95
C ILE A 124 -3.30 -40.39 -2.03
N ILE A 125 -3.77 -40.03 -3.23
CA ILE A 125 -3.87 -40.89 -4.42
C ILE A 125 -2.64 -40.65 -5.31
N ILE A 126 -2.00 -41.76 -5.71
CA ILE A 126 -0.95 -41.76 -6.75
C ILE A 126 -1.25 -42.95 -7.65
N GLU A 127 -1.87 -42.66 -8.80
CA GLU A 127 -2.19 -43.62 -9.85
C GLU A 127 -1.26 -43.38 -11.02
N ASP A 128 -0.55 -44.42 -11.44
CA ASP A 128 0.42 -44.34 -12.53
C ASP A 128 -0.03 -45.27 -13.65
N HIS A 129 -0.89 -44.79 -14.54
CA HIS A 129 -1.39 -45.59 -15.67
C HIS A 129 -0.38 -45.60 -16.83
N ALA A 130 0.38 -44.51 -17.00
CA ALA A 130 1.42 -44.40 -18.01
C ALA A 130 2.72 -45.17 -17.69
N GLY A 131 2.90 -45.64 -16.45
CA GLY A 131 4.09 -46.38 -16.03
C GLY A 131 5.36 -45.53 -15.93
N VAL A 132 5.21 -44.22 -15.71
CA VAL A 132 6.29 -43.22 -15.76
C VAL A 132 6.87 -42.88 -14.38
N ILE A 133 6.30 -43.46 -13.32
CA ILE A 133 6.71 -43.24 -11.93
C ILE A 133 7.25 -44.55 -11.36
N ASP A 134 8.57 -44.64 -11.24
CA ASP A 134 9.18 -45.82 -10.64
C ASP A 134 8.85 -45.97 -9.14
N GLN A 135 9.07 -47.16 -8.58
CA GLN A 135 8.71 -47.46 -7.20
C GLN A 135 9.48 -46.61 -6.15
N SER A 136 10.71 -46.19 -6.47
CA SER A 136 11.52 -45.34 -5.60
C SER A 136 11.01 -43.90 -5.60
N GLU A 137 10.70 -43.36 -6.78
CA GLU A 137 10.09 -42.06 -7.00
C GLU A 137 8.70 -42.00 -6.37
N LYS A 138 7.89 -43.05 -6.54
CA LYS A 138 6.55 -43.16 -5.93
C LYS A 138 6.59 -43.01 -4.41
N LYS A 139 7.62 -43.58 -3.75
CA LYS A 139 7.81 -43.48 -2.30
C LYS A 139 8.20 -42.04 -1.89
N GLU A 140 9.11 -41.43 -2.62
CA GLU A 140 9.52 -40.05 -2.35
C GLU A 140 8.40 -39.03 -2.61
N LEU A 141 7.69 -39.21 -3.72
CA LEU A 141 6.52 -38.43 -4.09
C LEU A 141 5.47 -38.51 -3.00
N ARG A 142 5.10 -39.72 -2.56
CA ARG A 142 4.15 -39.91 -1.47
C ARG A 142 4.55 -39.17 -0.19
N ARG A 143 5.84 -39.09 0.12
CA ARG A 143 6.33 -38.33 1.26
C ARG A 143 6.17 -36.82 1.04
N ALA A 144 6.57 -36.30 -0.12
CA ALA A 144 6.42 -34.87 -0.43
C ALA A 144 4.96 -34.42 -0.43
N LEU A 145 4.07 -35.23 -0.99
CA LEU A 145 2.62 -35.01 -0.97
C LEU A 145 2.07 -35.03 0.46
N LYS A 146 2.56 -35.94 1.30
CA LYS A 146 2.17 -35.98 2.72
C LYS A 146 2.65 -34.75 3.47
N ASP A 147 3.90 -34.33 3.27
CA ASP A 147 4.45 -33.13 3.90
C ASP A 147 3.63 -31.88 3.49
N PHE A 148 3.20 -31.80 2.23
CA PHE A 148 2.30 -30.76 1.75
C PHE A 148 0.92 -30.78 2.44
N TYR A 149 0.30 -31.95 2.56
CA TYR A 149 -0.96 -32.11 3.31
C TYR A 149 -0.81 -31.76 4.79
N ASP A 150 0.28 -32.20 5.43
CA ASP A 150 0.55 -31.95 6.84
C ASP A 150 0.73 -30.44 7.11
N GLU A 151 1.24 -29.68 6.15
CA GLU A 151 1.42 -28.23 6.25
C GLU A 151 0.13 -27.45 5.91
N THR A 152 -0.59 -27.84 4.84
CA THR A 152 -1.68 -27.04 4.25
C THR A 152 -3.08 -27.54 4.59
N GLY A 153 -3.23 -28.83 4.87
CA GLY A 153 -4.53 -29.52 4.98
C GLY A 153 -5.20 -29.84 3.64
N ILE A 154 -4.59 -29.49 2.51
CA ILE A 154 -5.07 -29.83 1.16
C ILE A 154 -4.61 -31.24 0.82
N ILE A 155 -5.49 -32.03 0.20
CA ILE A 155 -5.20 -33.42 -0.17
C ILE A 155 -4.67 -33.45 -1.61
N PRO A 156 -3.34 -33.58 -1.82
CA PRO A 156 -2.82 -33.67 -3.17
C PRO A 156 -3.07 -35.07 -3.76
N ALA A 157 -3.20 -35.12 -5.07
CA ALA A 157 -3.31 -36.35 -5.84
C ALA A 157 -2.48 -36.25 -7.13
N VAL A 158 -2.00 -37.40 -7.62
CA VAL A 158 -1.27 -37.49 -8.89
C VAL A 158 -1.85 -38.63 -9.71
N VAL A 159 -2.13 -38.35 -10.98
CA VAL A 159 -2.60 -39.32 -11.97
C VAL A 159 -1.73 -39.15 -13.22
N THR A 160 -1.23 -40.25 -13.75
CA THR A 160 -0.60 -40.27 -15.08
C THR A 160 -1.48 -41.07 -16.03
N LEU A 161 -1.51 -40.67 -17.30
CA LEU A 161 -2.31 -41.29 -18.38
C LEU A 161 -1.45 -41.38 -19.64
N ASN A 162 -1.85 -42.22 -20.58
CA ASN A 162 -1.26 -42.18 -21.92
C ASN A 162 -2.02 -41.23 -22.85
N ASN A 163 -1.32 -40.61 -23.80
CA ASN A 163 -1.91 -39.67 -24.77
C ASN A 163 -3.04 -40.33 -25.58
N GLU A 164 -2.84 -41.59 -25.93
CA GLU A 164 -3.75 -42.46 -26.68
C GLU A 164 -5.11 -42.62 -25.97
N GLU A 165 -5.15 -42.49 -24.64
CA GLU A 165 -6.39 -42.60 -23.88
C GLU A 165 -7.35 -41.43 -24.09
N TRP A 166 -6.85 -40.27 -24.53
CA TRP A 166 -7.64 -39.03 -24.58
C TRP A 166 -7.56 -38.25 -25.90
N GLN A 167 -6.45 -38.31 -26.64
CA GLN A 167 -6.27 -37.55 -27.88
C GLN A 167 -7.24 -37.98 -28.98
N ASP A 168 -7.63 -39.26 -29.05
CA ASP A 168 -8.58 -39.76 -30.05
C ASP A 168 -10.05 -39.45 -29.71
N ARG A 169 -10.32 -38.87 -28.53
CA ARG A 169 -11.69 -38.52 -28.13
C ARG A 169 -12.19 -37.31 -28.92
N ASN A 170 -13.46 -37.36 -29.33
CA ASN A 170 -14.16 -36.29 -30.04
C ASN A 170 -13.37 -35.70 -31.23
N ASP A 171 -12.80 -36.56 -32.08
CA ASP A 171 -12.02 -36.19 -33.27
C ASP A 171 -10.81 -35.28 -32.97
N GLY A 172 -10.12 -35.47 -31.85
CA GLY A 172 -8.94 -34.67 -31.49
C GLY A 172 -9.26 -33.25 -31.01
N LYS A 173 -10.51 -32.97 -30.65
CA LYS A 173 -10.94 -31.63 -30.17
C LYS A 173 -10.91 -31.47 -28.66
N VAL A 174 -10.64 -32.54 -27.91
CA VAL A 174 -10.58 -32.50 -26.45
C VAL A 174 -9.30 -31.79 -26.01
N LYS A 175 -9.43 -30.79 -25.14
CA LYS A 175 -8.26 -30.16 -24.51
C LYS A 175 -7.85 -30.99 -23.30
N PHE A 176 -6.54 -31.05 -23.04
CA PHE A 176 -6.03 -31.78 -21.88
C PHE A 176 -6.59 -31.25 -20.55
N THR A 177 -6.87 -29.96 -20.46
CA THR A 177 -7.54 -29.35 -19.30
C THR A 177 -8.93 -29.96 -19.03
N ASP A 178 -9.69 -30.30 -20.07
CA ASP A 178 -11.02 -30.93 -19.93
C ASP A 178 -10.87 -32.38 -19.41
N VAL A 179 -9.85 -33.09 -19.88
CA VAL A 179 -9.50 -34.44 -19.38
C VAL A 179 -9.15 -34.38 -17.89
N ALA A 180 -8.33 -33.42 -17.49
CA ALA A 180 -7.94 -33.26 -16.09
C ALA A 180 -9.13 -32.89 -15.20
N TYR A 181 -10.06 -32.08 -15.71
CA TYR A 181 -11.32 -31.76 -15.03
C TYR A 181 -12.18 -33.01 -14.80
N ASP A 182 -12.38 -33.82 -15.83
CA ASP A 182 -13.14 -35.07 -15.74
C ASP A 182 -12.50 -36.03 -14.73
N GLU A 183 -11.17 -36.13 -14.74
CA GLU A 183 -10.41 -36.97 -13.80
C GLU A 183 -10.54 -36.47 -12.35
N TYR A 184 -10.69 -35.16 -12.12
CA TYR A 184 -10.98 -34.61 -10.80
C TYR A 184 -12.40 -34.97 -10.34
N VAL A 185 -13.41 -34.62 -11.13
CA VAL A 185 -14.83 -34.79 -10.76
C VAL A 185 -15.20 -36.26 -10.57
N ARG A 186 -14.57 -37.16 -11.34
CA ARG A 186 -14.76 -38.61 -11.19
C ARG A 186 -14.22 -39.15 -9.87
N ARG A 187 -13.13 -38.58 -9.34
CA ARG A 187 -12.45 -39.07 -8.14
C ARG A 187 -12.97 -38.43 -6.86
N PHE A 188 -13.23 -37.14 -6.90
CA PHE A 188 -13.49 -36.35 -5.71
C PHE A 188 -14.92 -35.86 -5.70
N LYS A 189 -15.63 -36.21 -4.62
CA LYS A 189 -16.98 -35.70 -4.34
C LYS A 189 -16.95 -34.38 -3.58
N ASP A 190 -15.77 -33.96 -3.14
CA ASP A 190 -15.51 -32.75 -2.39
C ASP A 190 -14.49 -31.86 -3.14
N GLU A 191 -14.18 -30.71 -2.57
CA GLU A 191 -13.34 -29.68 -3.20
C GLU A 191 -12.07 -29.38 -2.39
N TYR A 192 -11.59 -30.34 -1.58
CA TYR A 192 -10.40 -30.22 -0.74
C TYR A 192 -9.13 -30.78 -1.41
N HIS A 193 -9.22 -31.16 -2.68
CA HIS A 193 -8.17 -31.84 -3.41
C HIS A 193 -7.43 -30.91 -4.38
N TRP A 194 -6.15 -31.20 -4.58
CA TRP A 194 -5.35 -30.64 -5.67
C TRP A 194 -4.73 -31.79 -6.49
N LEU A 195 -5.26 -31.99 -7.69
CA LEU A 195 -4.90 -33.07 -8.58
C LEU A 195 -3.89 -32.58 -9.62
N ILE A 196 -2.76 -33.27 -9.74
CA ILE A 196 -1.84 -33.12 -10.87
C ILE A 196 -2.07 -34.27 -11.83
N VAL A 197 -2.44 -33.95 -13.07
CA VAL A 197 -2.61 -34.92 -14.16
C VAL A 197 -1.46 -34.73 -15.14
N TYR A 198 -0.77 -35.82 -15.46
CA TYR A 198 0.30 -35.87 -16.45
C TYR A 198 -0.05 -36.86 -17.55
N SER A 199 0.37 -36.59 -18.78
CA SER A 199 0.19 -37.49 -19.91
C SER A 199 1.39 -37.50 -20.83
N GLU A 200 1.72 -38.66 -21.36
CA GLU A 200 2.71 -38.84 -22.43
C GLU A 200 2.31 -40.01 -23.35
N PRO A 201 2.87 -40.12 -24.57
CA PRO A 201 2.61 -41.26 -25.45
C PRO A 201 3.00 -42.59 -24.81
N GLU A 202 2.29 -43.69 -25.13
CA GLU A 202 2.71 -45.05 -24.74
C GLU A 202 4.15 -45.37 -25.18
N ASP A 203 4.51 -44.93 -26.39
CA ASP A 203 5.84 -45.07 -26.98
C ASP A 203 6.46 -43.67 -27.21
N PRO A 204 7.07 -43.05 -26.18
CA PRO A 204 7.60 -41.70 -26.29
C PRO A 204 8.83 -41.62 -27.20
N ASP A 205 8.86 -40.65 -28.12
CA ASP A 205 10.01 -40.40 -28.98
C ASP A 205 11.20 -39.89 -28.13
N PRO A 206 12.39 -40.55 -28.20
CA PRO A 206 13.58 -40.13 -27.45
C PRO A 206 14.06 -38.70 -27.76
N GLU A 207 13.86 -38.23 -28.99
CA GLU A 207 14.21 -36.90 -29.45
C GLU A 207 13.19 -35.87 -28.94
N PHE A 208 11.90 -36.18 -29.03
CA PHE A 208 10.80 -35.30 -28.61
C PHE A 208 9.62 -36.06 -27.96
N ASN A 209 9.58 -36.09 -26.63
CA ASN A 209 8.44 -36.67 -25.90
C ASN A 209 7.28 -35.66 -25.79
N ASP A 210 6.15 -35.89 -26.47
CA ASP A 210 4.99 -34.99 -26.46
C ASP A 210 4.13 -35.12 -25.19
N TRP A 211 4.67 -34.66 -24.06
CA TRP A 211 3.97 -34.70 -22.79
C TRP A 211 3.09 -33.48 -22.54
N TYR A 212 2.07 -33.68 -21.70
CA TYR A 212 1.12 -32.68 -21.23
C TYR A 212 0.95 -32.80 -19.72
N TRP A 213 0.66 -31.70 -19.03
CA TRP A 213 0.25 -31.75 -17.63
C TRP A 213 -0.71 -30.62 -17.29
N GLU A 214 -1.58 -30.86 -16.31
CA GLU A 214 -2.54 -29.89 -15.79
C GLU A 214 -2.75 -30.12 -14.29
N GLY A 215 -2.75 -29.05 -13.51
CA GLY A 215 -3.16 -29.05 -12.11
C GLY A 215 -4.62 -28.61 -11.98
N MET A 216 -5.46 -29.41 -11.32
CA MET A 216 -6.86 -29.10 -11.01
C MET A 216 -7.06 -28.97 -9.50
N GLN A 217 -7.55 -27.82 -9.06
CA GLN A 217 -7.79 -27.54 -7.64
C GLN A 217 -9.28 -27.34 -7.36
N GLY A 218 -9.73 -27.75 -6.17
CA GLY A 218 -11.09 -27.46 -5.70
C GLY A 218 -11.19 -26.10 -5.04
N ASP A 219 -12.36 -25.46 -5.08
CA ASP A 219 -12.55 -24.09 -4.56
C ASP A 219 -12.25 -23.95 -3.06
N TYR A 220 -12.40 -25.02 -2.26
CA TYR A 220 -12.04 -24.97 -0.85
C TYR A 220 -10.53 -24.91 -0.59
N THR A 221 -9.71 -25.07 -1.63
CA THR A 221 -8.25 -24.93 -1.56
C THR A 221 -7.75 -23.50 -1.82
N ASP A 222 -8.58 -22.64 -2.44
CA ASP A 222 -8.23 -21.26 -2.85
C ASP A 222 -7.64 -20.37 -1.76
N PRO A 223 -8.08 -20.44 -0.48
CA PRO A 223 -7.48 -19.64 0.59
C PRO A 223 -5.98 -19.92 0.77
N VAL A 224 -5.51 -21.11 0.38
CA VAL A 224 -4.11 -21.52 0.43
C VAL A 224 -3.47 -21.46 -0.95
N LEU A 225 -4.11 -22.03 -1.98
CA LEU A 225 -3.64 -22.10 -3.36
C LEU A 225 -4.14 -20.90 -4.17
N THR A 226 -3.56 -19.74 -3.90
CA THR A 226 -3.81 -18.54 -4.71
C THR A 226 -3.16 -18.68 -6.09
N VAL A 227 -3.72 -18.01 -7.10
CA VAL A 227 -3.17 -17.96 -8.47
C VAL A 227 -1.66 -17.70 -8.46
N LYS A 228 -1.20 -16.71 -7.69
CA LYS A 228 0.22 -16.37 -7.60
C LYS A 228 1.09 -17.54 -7.09
N LYS A 229 0.58 -18.32 -6.14
CA LYS A 229 1.31 -19.47 -5.57
C LYS A 229 1.32 -20.63 -6.56
N THR A 230 0.18 -20.93 -7.19
CA THR A 230 0.08 -21.99 -8.19
C THR A 230 0.88 -21.66 -9.45
N ASP A 231 0.99 -20.39 -9.83
CA ASP A 231 1.86 -19.93 -10.93
C ASP A 231 3.33 -20.24 -10.64
N SER A 232 3.80 -19.91 -9.44
CA SER A 232 5.18 -20.22 -9.02
C SER A 232 5.45 -21.72 -9.01
N PHE A 233 4.47 -22.54 -8.57
CA PHE A 233 4.58 -23.99 -8.64
C PHE A 233 4.61 -24.50 -10.08
N THR A 234 3.75 -23.94 -10.93
CA THR A 234 3.60 -24.28 -12.35
C THR A 234 4.88 -24.02 -13.12
N GLU A 235 5.51 -22.86 -12.93
CA GLU A 235 6.80 -22.53 -13.54
C GLU A 235 7.90 -23.52 -13.14
N ASP A 236 7.96 -23.87 -11.84
CA ASP A 236 8.95 -24.80 -11.32
C ASP A 236 8.72 -26.23 -11.82
N LEU A 237 7.46 -26.70 -11.84
CA LEU A 237 7.11 -28.03 -12.33
C LEU A 237 7.35 -28.16 -13.82
N HIS A 238 6.89 -27.19 -14.63
CA HIS A 238 7.13 -27.19 -16.07
C HIS A 238 8.63 -27.20 -16.38
N LYS A 239 9.43 -26.40 -15.66
CA LYS A 239 10.90 -26.43 -15.79
C LYS A 239 11.50 -27.80 -15.46
N ASN A 240 11.00 -28.48 -14.43
CA ASN A 240 11.50 -29.81 -14.06
C ASN A 240 11.11 -30.86 -15.11
N PHE A 241 9.94 -30.77 -15.75
CA PHE A 241 9.56 -31.67 -16.84
C PHE A 241 10.38 -31.46 -18.12
N LEU A 242 10.86 -30.24 -18.37
CA LEU A 242 11.77 -29.97 -19.51
C LEU A 242 13.17 -30.57 -19.32
N ASP A 243 13.58 -30.92 -18.10
CA ASP A 243 14.88 -31.56 -17.86
C ASP A 243 14.79 -33.08 -18.04
N LYS A 244 15.25 -33.56 -19.20
CA LYS A 244 15.30 -35.00 -19.56
C LYS A 244 16.03 -35.89 -18.54
N LYS A 245 16.82 -35.33 -17.61
CA LYS A 245 17.53 -36.10 -16.56
C LYS A 245 16.66 -36.39 -15.34
N ILE A 246 15.48 -35.78 -15.25
CA ILE A 246 14.58 -35.88 -14.10
C ILE A 246 13.36 -36.70 -14.54
N GLY A 247 13.10 -37.82 -13.85
CA GLY A 247 11.87 -38.60 -14.05
C GLY A 247 10.63 -37.84 -13.62
N VAL A 248 9.47 -38.20 -14.16
CA VAL A 248 8.18 -37.52 -13.92
C VAL A 248 7.85 -37.48 -12.42
N GLY A 249 7.98 -38.61 -11.72
CA GLY A 249 7.72 -38.69 -10.29
C GLY A 249 8.66 -37.80 -9.47
N LYS A 250 9.94 -37.74 -9.86
CA LYS A 250 10.94 -36.88 -9.22
C LYS A 250 10.71 -35.39 -9.52
N ALA A 251 10.29 -35.03 -10.73
CA ALA A 251 9.96 -33.65 -11.10
C ALA A 251 8.84 -33.10 -10.22
N ILE A 252 7.73 -33.85 -10.08
CA ILE A 252 6.61 -33.51 -9.20
C ILE A 252 7.09 -33.41 -7.74
N THR A 253 7.86 -34.40 -7.28
CA THR A 253 8.44 -34.42 -5.92
C THR A 253 9.26 -33.18 -5.61
N MET A 254 10.14 -32.77 -6.53
CA MET A 254 11.01 -31.60 -6.37
C MET A 254 10.19 -30.31 -6.30
N SER A 255 9.17 -30.17 -7.14
CA SER A 255 8.28 -29.01 -7.13
C SER A 255 7.51 -28.91 -5.81
N PHE A 256 6.93 -30.01 -5.31
CA PHE A 256 6.27 -30.00 -4.00
C PHE A 256 7.24 -29.69 -2.85
N LYS A 257 8.43 -30.32 -2.82
CA LYS A 257 9.44 -30.04 -1.77
C LYS A 257 9.86 -28.57 -1.74
N LYS A 258 9.94 -27.91 -2.91
CA LYS A 258 10.25 -26.47 -3.01
C LYS A 258 9.06 -25.60 -2.61
N PHE A 259 7.85 -26.01 -2.94
CA PHE A 259 6.62 -25.24 -2.76
C PHE A 259 6.05 -25.29 -1.34
N THR A 260 6.05 -26.46 -0.69
CA THR A 260 5.53 -26.65 0.68
C THR A 260 6.04 -25.63 1.70
N PRO A 261 7.35 -25.31 1.80
CA PRO A 261 7.82 -24.33 2.78
C PRO A 261 7.44 -22.88 2.48
N VAL A 262 6.93 -22.57 1.27
CA VAL A 262 6.56 -21.20 0.88
C VAL A 262 5.05 -20.99 0.79
N VAL A 263 4.26 -22.05 0.55
CA VAL A 263 2.81 -21.95 0.32
C VAL A 263 2.04 -21.38 1.52
N MET A 264 2.50 -21.61 2.76
CA MET A 264 1.83 -21.08 3.96
C MET A 264 2.33 -19.71 4.42
N LYS A 265 3.33 -19.13 3.75
CA LYS A 265 3.84 -17.80 4.13
C LYS A 265 2.76 -16.73 3.95
N SER A 266 2.76 -15.76 4.85
CA SER A 266 1.82 -14.63 4.77
C SER A 266 2.11 -13.78 3.55
N GLU A 267 1.06 -13.31 2.88
CA GLU A 267 1.19 -12.42 1.75
C GLU A 267 1.03 -10.97 2.18
N ILE A 268 1.87 -10.10 1.61
CA ILE A 268 1.80 -8.66 1.84
C ILE A 268 1.17 -8.01 0.62
N ARG A 269 0.00 -7.41 0.81
CA ARG A 269 -0.71 -6.64 -0.20
C ARG A 269 -0.22 -5.20 -0.17
N TRP A 270 0.92 -4.95 -0.79
CA TRP A 270 1.57 -3.62 -0.80
C TRP A 270 0.65 -2.49 -1.24
N GLY A 271 -0.24 -2.71 -2.21
CA GLY A 271 -1.22 -1.69 -2.62
C GLY A 271 -2.13 -1.23 -1.48
N VAL A 272 -2.58 -2.16 -0.64
CA VAL A 272 -3.44 -1.86 0.53
C VAL A 272 -2.63 -1.11 1.60
N LEU A 273 -1.38 -1.52 1.84
CA LEU A 273 -0.50 -0.85 2.81
C LEU A 273 -0.15 0.58 2.40
N VAL A 274 0.13 0.80 1.10
CA VAL A 274 0.36 2.15 0.55
C VAL A 274 -0.88 3.02 0.71
N MET A 275 -2.07 2.50 0.41
CA MET A 275 -3.32 3.23 0.63
C MET A 275 -3.54 3.54 2.11
N SER A 276 -3.18 2.62 3.01
CA SER A 276 -3.24 2.85 4.46
C SER A 276 -2.30 3.97 4.93
N LEU A 277 -1.07 4.00 4.41
CA LEU A 277 -0.10 5.07 4.66
C LEU A 277 -0.62 6.42 4.16
N LEU A 278 -1.18 6.47 2.95
CA LEU A 278 -1.76 7.69 2.38
C LEU A 278 -2.95 8.19 3.20
N SER A 279 -3.84 7.30 3.65
CA SER A 279 -4.96 7.63 4.53
C SER A 279 -4.46 8.21 5.86
N SER A 280 -3.43 7.60 6.45
CA SER A 280 -2.82 8.07 7.70
C SER A 280 -2.20 9.46 7.54
N ALA A 281 -1.49 9.71 6.44
CA ALA A 281 -0.96 11.04 6.10
C ALA A 281 -2.08 12.07 5.87
N GLY A 282 -3.17 11.67 5.20
CA GLY A 282 -4.37 12.47 5.01
C GLY A 282 -5.03 12.85 6.34
N PHE A 283 -5.05 11.94 7.32
CA PHE A 283 -5.55 12.23 8.67
C PHE A 283 -4.68 13.27 9.39
N VAL A 284 -3.35 13.15 9.31
CA VAL A 284 -2.44 14.16 9.85
C VAL A 284 -2.72 15.53 9.21
N TRP A 285 -2.88 15.57 7.89
CA TRP A 285 -3.21 16.81 7.19
C TRP A 285 -4.57 17.39 7.62
N PHE A 286 -5.60 16.54 7.77
CA PHE A 286 -6.91 16.91 8.29
C PHE A 286 -6.81 17.51 9.70
N THR A 287 -6.00 16.92 10.59
CA THR A 287 -5.81 17.46 11.95
C THR A 287 -5.16 18.85 11.93
N ILE A 288 -4.15 19.05 11.08
CA ILE A 288 -3.48 20.33 10.87
C ILE A 288 -4.48 21.38 10.39
N TYR A 289 -5.34 21.00 9.45
CA TYR A 289 -6.37 21.86 8.87
C TYR A 289 -7.44 22.26 9.90
N VAL A 290 -8.07 21.30 10.60
CA VAL A 290 -9.15 21.56 11.55
C VAL A 290 -8.69 22.46 12.70
N PHE A 291 -7.50 22.21 13.24
CA PHE A 291 -6.98 22.95 14.40
C PHE A 291 -6.12 24.16 14.02
N ASP A 292 -6.03 24.53 12.73
CA ASP A 292 -5.17 25.60 12.22
C ASP A 292 -3.73 25.52 12.78
N ILE A 293 -3.21 24.31 12.90
CA ILE A 293 -1.87 24.05 13.45
C ILE A 293 -0.85 24.35 12.37
N HIS A 294 -0.55 25.63 12.17
CA HIS A 294 0.53 26.07 11.30
C HIS A 294 1.80 26.36 12.11
N PRO A 295 2.71 25.37 12.28
CA PRO A 295 3.87 25.51 13.19
C PRO A 295 4.78 26.68 12.81
N ILE A 296 5.00 26.89 11.51
CA ILE A 296 5.82 27.99 10.99
C ILE A 296 5.19 29.36 11.31
N ARG A 297 3.87 29.49 11.14
CA ARG A 297 3.15 30.75 11.40
C ARG A 297 3.14 31.08 12.89
N LYS A 298 2.87 30.09 13.76
CA LYS A 298 2.92 30.26 15.22
C LYS A 298 4.33 30.64 15.69
N ALA A 299 5.37 30.02 15.13
CA ALA A 299 6.76 30.35 15.47
C ALA A 299 7.15 31.80 15.09
N ILE A 300 6.72 32.28 13.92
CA ILE A 300 6.95 33.66 13.47
C ILE A 300 6.21 34.64 14.38
N LEU A 301 4.92 34.39 14.64
CA LEU A 301 4.10 35.26 15.49
C LEU A 301 4.61 35.35 16.93
N LYS A 302 5.07 34.23 17.51
CA LYS A 302 5.65 34.20 18.87
C LYS A 302 6.89 35.09 18.99
N LYS A 303 7.72 35.17 17.96
CA LYS A 303 8.95 36.00 17.92
C LYS A 303 8.69 37.47 17.59
N SER A 304 7.54 37.77 16.97
CA SER A 304 7.20 39.12 16.55
C SER A 304 6.60 39.97 17.65
N PHE A 305 6.72 41.29 17.59
CA PHE A 305 5.97 42.26 18.38
C PHE A 305 5.10 43.13 17.46
N LYS A 306 3.99 43.65 17.99
CA LYS A 306 3.03 44.45 17.22
C LYS A 306 3.61 45.85 17.01
N CYS A 307 3.65 46.32 15.77
CA CYS A 307 4.03 47.68 15.43
C CYS A 307 2.79 48.59 15.51
N ASN A 308 3.01 49.83 15.96
CA ASN A 308 2.03 50.90 16.04
C ASN A 308 1.53 51.33 14.65
N LYS A 309 0.38 52.02 14.60
CA LYS A 309 -0.20 52.53 13.37
C LYS A 309 0.63 53.72 12.86
N GLY A 310 1.45 53.47 11.85
CA GLY A 310 2.36 54.45 11.23
C GLY A 310 3.50 53.71 10.50
N LYS A 311 4.27 54.40 9.65
CA LYS A 311 5.51 53.80 9.14
C LYS A 311 6.52 53.73 10.30
N PRO A 312 6.97 52.55 10.73
CA PRO A 312 7.95 52.45 11.80
C PRO A 312 9.27 53.09 11.35
N VAL A 313 9.91 53.85 12.24
CA VAL A 313 11.18 54.51 11.96
C VAL A 313 12.32 53.55 12.32
N GLU A 314 13.15 53.25 11.32
CA GLU A 314 14.31 52.35 11.42
C GLU A 314 15.59 53.15 11.64
N GLU A 315 16.47 52.68 12.52
CA GLU A 315 17.81 53.24 12.72
C GLU A 315 18.86 52.13 12.85
N THR A 316 20.10 52.43 12.48
CA THR A 316 21.23 51.51 12.57
C THR A 316 21.99 51.72 13.88
N CYS A 317 22.26 50.63 14.59
CA CYS A 317 23.12 50.64 15.77
C CYS A 317 24.57 50.92 15.38
N ASP A 318 25.17 51.95 15.98
CA ASP A 318 26.56 52.36 15.69
C ASP A 318 27.60 51.29 16.06
N PHE A 319 27.28 50.39 17.01
CA PHE A 319 28.22 49.37 17.50
C PHE A 319 28.25 48.10 16.66
N CYS A 320 27.08 47.59 16.26
CA CYS A 320 26.97 46.29 15.58
C CYS A 320 26.41 46.38 14.15
N GLY A 321 26.07 47.59 13.68
CA GLY A 321 25.49 47.81 12.36
C GLY A 321 24.09 47.21 12.17
N GLY A 322 23.44 46.78 13.25
CA GLY A 322 22.10 46.16 13.20
C GLY A 322 20.99 47.21 13.17
N VAL A 323 19.96 46.97 12.36
CA VAL A 323 18.83 47.92 12.21
C VAL A 323 17.75 47.61 13.25
N TYR A 324 17.33 48.59 14.04
CA TYR A 324 16.30 48.48 15.07
C TYR A 324 15.18 49.53 14.90
N LEU A 325 14.05 49.31 15.58
CA LEU A 325 12.92 50.23 15.59
C LEU A 325 12.96 51.18 16.78
N ILE A 326 12.91 52.48 16.52
CA ILE A 326 12.88 53.54 17.55
C ILE A 326 11.58 53.43 18.36
N GLY A 327 11.69 53.51 19.70
CA GLY A 327 10.55 53.49 20.62
C GLY A 327 10.05 52.10 21.05
N TYR A 328 10.70 51.01 20.61
CA TYR A 328 10.31 49.63 20.98
C TYR A 328 11.31 48.93 21.90
N HIS A 329 12.53 49.46 22.02
CA HIS A 329 13.60 48.87 22.81
C HIS A 329 14.35 49.97 23.56
N LEU A 330 14.90 49.65 24.74
CA LEU A 330 15.77 50.55 25.51
C LEU A 330 17.27 50.30 25.24
N SER A 331 17.57 49.20 24.57
CA SER A 331 18.91 48.78 24.16
C SER A 331 18.84 48.06 22.81
N CYS A 332 19.96 47.98 22.11
CA CYS A 332 20.06 47.34 20.81
C CYS A 332 19.65 45.86 20.93
N PRO A 333 18.67 45.37 20.14
CA PRO A 333 18.18 43.99 20.23
C PRO A 333 19.20 42.93 19.76
N TYR A 334 20.35 43.36 19.23
CA TYR A 334 21.41 42.47 18.74
C TYR A 334 22.61 42.39 19.68
N CYS A 335 23.14 43.53 20.13
CA CYS A 335 24.37 43.60 20.93
C CYS A 335 24.16 44.13 22.36
N GLY A 336 22.96 44.58 22.73
CA GLY A 336 22.65 45.11 24.05
C GLY A 336 23.20 46.51 24.34
N ALA A 337 23.89 47.14 23.38
CA ALA A 337 24.38 48.51 23.52
C ALA A 337 23.24 49.52 23.74
N THR A 338 23.52 50.63 24.42
CA THR A 338 22.55 51.71 24.61
C THR A 338 22.23 52.37 23.27
N ILE A 339 20.94 52.60 23.02
CA ILE A 339 20.47 53.30 21.81
C ILE A 339 20.51 54.81 22.03
N LYS A 340 20.54 55.58 20.92
CA LYS A 340 20.51 57.04 20.99
C LYS A 340 19.19 57.52 21.62
N ALA A 341 19.26 58.58 22.40
CA ALA A 341 18.07 59.23 22.93
C ALA A 341 17.40 60.02 21.79
N HIS A 342 16.10 59.76 21.55
CA HIS A 342 15.32 60.47 20.56
C HIS A 342 14.17 61.21 21.23
N SER A 343 13.98 62.48 20.88
CA SER A 343 12.72 63.19 21.15
C SER A 343 11.64 62.66 20.21
N TYR A 344 10.48 62.31 20.74
CA TYR A 344 9.36 61.81 19.94
C TYR A 344 8.05 62.45 20.37
N THR A 345 7.13 62.63 19.40
CA THR A 345 5.74 62.93 19.70
C THR A 345 4.98 61.64 19.93
N THR A 346 4.13 61.59 20.96
CA THR A 346 3.24 60.45 21.20
C THR A 346 1.80 60.77 20.84
N ASP A 347 1.06 59.76 20.38
CA ASP A 347 -0.40 59.84 20.28
C ASP A 347 -1.08 59.82 21.66
N SER A 348 -2.42 59.96 21.67
CA SER A 348 -3.26 59.91 22.88
C SER A 348 -3.19 58.58 23.64
N GLU A 349 -2.54 57.56 23.08
CA GLU A 349 -2.33 56.24 23.68
C GLU A 349 -0.84 56.01 24.05
N GLY A 350 -0.02 57.08 24.07
CA GLY A 350 1.38 57.06 24.48
C GLY A 350 2.35 56.54 23.42
N ARG A 351 1.95 56.49 22.14
CA ARG A 351 2.73 55.85 21.07
C ARG A 351 3.50 56.83 20.20
N VAL A 352 4.78 56.55 19.97
CA VAL A 352 5.68 57.31 19.07
C VAL A 352 5.07 57.45 17.66
N GLN A 353 4.71 58.68 17.27
CA GLN A 353 4.20 59.04 15.94
C GLN A 353 5.28 59.64 15.04
N GLN A 354 6.15 60.48 15.60
CA GLN A 354 7.21 61.15 14.87
C GLN A 354 8.41 61.35 15.78
N VAL A 355 9.61 61.07 15.25
CA VAL A 355 10.86 61.44 15.91
C VAL A 355 11.13 62.90 15.56
N ILE A 356 11.21 63.76 16.58
CA ILE A 356 11.62 65.15 16.45
C ILE A 356 13.15 65.12 16.39
N SER A 357 13.73 65.53 15.27
CA SER A 357 15.20 65.61 15.11
C SER A 357 15.81 66.68 15.99
#